data_AF-A0A1Q7HRS9-F1
#
_entry.id   AF-A0A1Q7HRS9-F1
#
_cell.length_a   1.000
_cell.length_b   1.000
_cell.length_c   1.000
_cell.angle_alpha   90.00
_cell.angle_beta   90.00
_cell.angle_gamma   90.00
#
_symmetry.space_group_name_H-M   'P 1'
#
loop_
_entity.id
_entity.type
_entity.pdbx_description
1 polymer ?
#
loop_
_entity_poly.entity_id
_entity_poly.type
_entity_poly.pdbx_seq_one_letter_code
_entity_poly.pdbx_strand_id
1 'polypeptide(L)'
;MTNTVQMLPQRLELEPEGLERGLARLVLSLIELLREVIERQAVRRVEVGDLTPEEVERVGLALLRLDQRLAEMRNLFELTQDDVTLRLRVGGAGGAANDER
;
A
#
# COMPACT_ATOMS: atom_id res chain seq x y z
N MET A 1 10.54 35.83 -23.70
CA MET A 1 9.85 34.57 -23.43
C MET A 1 10.77 33.43 -23.83
N THR A 2 11.26 32.65 -22.88
CA THR A 2 11.83 31.34 -23.17
C THR A 2 11.64 30.50 -21.93
N ASN A 3 10.54 29.75 -21.94
CA ASN A 3 10.17 28.77 -20.94
C ASN A 3 11.11 27.58 -21.11
N THR A 4 12.17 27.50 -20.30
CA THR A 4 12.89 26.26 -20.09
C THR A 4 11.98 25.34 -19.29
N VAL A 5 11.16 24.59 -20.02
CA VAL A 5 10.50 23.39 -19.49
C VAL A 5 11.62 22.52 -18.92
N GLN A 6 11.75 22.51 -17.60
CA GLN A 6 12.56 21.53 -16.91
C GLN A 6 12.00 20.17 -17.33
N MET A 7 12.74 19.49 -18.21
CA MET A 7 12.52 18.10 -18.55
C MET A 7 12.46 17.35 -17.22
N LEU A 8 11.29 16.78 -16.93
CA LEU A 8 11.13 15.79 -15.85
C LEU A 8 12.33 14.84 -15.90
N PRO A 9 12.98 14.57 -14.76
CA PRO A 9 14.20 13.79 -14.77
C PRO A 9 13.95 12.48 -15.51
N GLN A 10 14.87 12.27 -16.44
CA GLN A 10 15.23 11.09 -17.23
C GLN A 10 14.47 9.82 -16.86
N ARG A 11 13.98 9.13 -17.90
CA ARG A 11 13.56 7.73 -17.91
C ARG A 11 14.08 7.00 -16.68
N LEU A 12 13.16 6.51 -15.85
CA LEU A 12 13.44 5.62 -14.73
C LEU A 12 14.24 4.43 -15.31
N GLU A 13 15.56 4.52 -15.29
CA GLU A 13 16.47 3.41 -15.60
C GLU A 13 16.35 2.44 -14.43
N LEU A 14 15.27 1.67 -14.48
CA LEU A 14 15.03 0.57 -13.59
C LEU A 14 15.96 -0.53 -14.05
N GLU A 15 17.07 -0.70 -13.34
CA GLU A 15 17.87 -1.91 -13.40
C GLU A 15 16.91 -3.12 -13.35
N PRO A 16 16.94 -4.01 -14.35
CA PRO A 16 15.94 -5.07 -14.48
C PRO A 16 15.87 -5.98 -13.24
N GLU A 17 16.99 -6.15 -12.54
CA GLU A 17 17.11 -6.94 -11.32
C GLU A 17 16.31 -6.33 -10.13
N GLY A 18 16.14 -5.01 -10.10
CA GLY A 18 15.37 -4.31 -9.05
C GLY A 18 13.90 -4.05 -9.42
N LEU A 19 13.56 -4.15 -10.70
CA LEU A 19 12.22 -3.82 -11.20
C LEU A 19 11.15 -4.80 -10.70
N GLU A 20 11.43 -6.10 -10.76
CA GLU A 20 10.48 -7.13 -10.34
C GLU A 20 10.15 -7.00 -8.85
N ARG A 21 11.17 -6.80 -8.00
CA ARG A 21 11.00 -6.56 -6.57
C ARG A 21 10.27 -5.25 -6.28
N GLY A 22 10.59 -4.18 -7.00
CA GLY A 22 9.91 -2.89 -6.87
C GLY A 22 8.43 -2.94 -7.24
N LEU A 23 8.08 -3.63 -8.34
CA LEU A 23 6.70 -3.85 -8.76
C LEU A 23 5.96 -4.75 -7.78
N ALA A 24 6.60 -5.84 -7.32
CA ALA A 24 6.03 -6.71 -6.30
C ALA A 24 5.70 -5.92 -5.03
N ARG A 25 6.63 -5.08 -4.55
CA ARG A 25 6.39 -4.19 -3.41
C ARG A 25 5.19 -3.28 -3.65
N LEU A 26 5.08 -2.64 -4.81
CA LEU A 26 3.95 -1.75 -5.12
C LEU A 26 2.61 -2.49 -5.11
N VAL A 27 2.54 -3.63 -5.81
CA VAL A 27 1.31 -4.43 -5.90
C VAL A 27 0.93 -4.98 -4.54
N LEU A 28 1.88 -5.54 -3.78
CA LEU A 28 1.63 -6.03 -2.43
C LEU A 28 1.18 -4.91 -1.50
N SER A 29 1.77 -3.71 -1.61
CA SER A 29 1.34 -2.55 -0.82
C SER A 29 -0.08 -2.12 -1.15
N LEU A 30 -0.47 -2.17 -2.42
CA LEU A 30 -1.84 -1.86 -2.83
C LEU A 30 -2.83 -2.89 -2.30
N ILE A 31 -2.49 -4.18 -2.38
CA ILE A 31 -3.34 -5.24 -1.84
C ILE A 31 -3.46 -5.12 -0.32
N GLU A 32 -2.37 -4.82 0.39
CA GLU A 32 -2.36 -4.59 1.83
C GLU A 32 -3.27 -3.43 2.22
N LEU A 33 -3.19 -2.31 1.49
CA LEU A 33 -4.09 -1.17 1.68
C LEU A 33 -5.56 -1.56 1.49
N LEU A 34 -5.87 -2.31 0.44
CA LEU A 34 -7.24 -2.77 0.19
C LEU A 34 -7.71 -3.74 1.28
N ARG A 35 -6.83 -4.64 1.76
CA ARG A 35 -7.10 -5.53 2.89
C ARG A 35 -7.48 -4.74 4.14
N GLU A 36 -6.68 -3.74 4.52
CA GLU A 36 -6.96 -2.88 5.67
C GLU A 36 -8.29 -2.13 5.54
N VAL A 37 -8.57 -1.59 4.34
CA VAL A 37 -9.83 -0.88 4.10
C VAL A 37 -11.01 -1.83 4.24
N ILE A 38 -10.96 -3.00 3.61
CA ILE A 38 -12.03 -4.01 3.69
C ILE A 38 -12.22 -4.47 5.14
N GLU A 39 -11.14 -4.74 5.87
CA GLU A 39 -11.17 -5.12 7.28
C GLU A 39 -11.87 -4.05 8.12
N ARG A 40 -11.51 -2.77 7.95
CA ARG A 40 -12.17 -1.66 8.66
C ARG A 40 -13.65 -1.54 8.31
N GLN A 41 -14.03 -1.76 7.05
CA GLN A 41 -15.45 -1.76 6.66
C GLN A 41 -16.19 -2.96 7.25
N ALA A 42 -15.59 -4.14 7.24
CA ALA A 42 -16.17 -5.34 7.83
C ALA A 42 -16.46 -5.13 9.31
N VAL A 43 -15.49 -4.62 10.08
CA VAL A 43 -15.66 -4.28 11.50
C VAL A 43 -16.82 -3.31 11.69
N ARG A 44 -16.86 -2.20 10.93
CA ARG A 44 -17.99 -1.26 11.00
C ARG A 44 -19.34 -1.92 10.72
N ARG A 45 -19.42 -2.77 9.70
CA ARG A 45 -20.67 -3.47 9.34
C ARG A 45 -21.11 -4.44 10.43
N VAL A 46 -20.16 -5.09 11.12
CA VAL A 46 -20.46 -5.91 12.30
C VAL A 46 -21.02 -5.05 13.43
N GLU A 47 -20.39 -3.91 13.72
CA GLU A 47 -20.81 -3.01 14.81
C GLU A 47 -22.23 -2.45 14.61
N VAL A 48 -22.62 -2.15 13.38
CA VAL A 48 -23.98 -1.66 13.06
C VAL A 48 -25.00 -2.78 12.81
N GLY A 49 -24.60 -4.04 12.83
CA GLY A 49 -25.48 -5.20 12.62
C GLY A 49 -25.85 -5.47 11.15
N ASP A 50 -25.07 -4.94 10.19
CA ASP A 50 -25.28 -5.07 8.74
C ASP A 50 -24.77 -6.41 8.15
N LEU A 51 -24.36 -7.36 9.01
CA LEU A 51 -23.87 -8.69 8.63
C LEU A 51 -24.46 -9.76 9.55
N THR A 52 -24.88 -10.88 8.97
CA THR A 52 -25.26 -12.08 9.76
C THR A 52 -24.01 -12.76 10.35
N PRO A 53 -24.14 -13.58 11.40
CA PRO A 53 -23.00 -14.32 11.98
C PRO A 53 -22.21 -15.13 10.93
N GLU A 54 -22.91 -15.77 9.99
CA GLU A 54 -22.30 -16.55 8.91
C GLU A 54 -21.56 -15.64 7.92
N GLU A 55 -22.05 -14.42 7.67
CA GLU A 55 -21.37 -13.44 6.85
C GLU A 55 -20.08 -12.94 7.49
N VAL A 56 -20.10 -12.69 8.80
CA VAL A 56 -18.92 -12.29 9.58
C VAL A 56 -17.84 -13.37 9.48
N GLU A 57 -18.20 -14.63 9.69
CA GLU A 57 -17.26 -15.75 9.60
C GLU A 57 -16.66 -15.86 8.19
N ARG A 58 -17.49 -15.77 7.14
CA ARG A 58 -17.00 -15.83 5.74
C ARG A 58 -16.02 -14.71 5.44
N VAL A 59 -16.28 -13.48 5.88
CA VAL A 59 -15.39 -12.34 5.67
C VAL A 59 -14.09 -12.52 6.45
N GLY A 60 -14.16 -12.90 7.72
CA GLY A 60 -12.98 -13.17 8.54
C GLY A 60 -12.09 -14.24 7.94
N LEU A 61 -12.67 -15.36 7.48
CA LEU A 61 -11.93 -16.43 6.83
C LEU A 61 -11.28 -15.99 5.50
N ALA A 62 -11.98 -15.16 4.73
CA ALA A 62 -11.44 -14.60 3.49
C ALA A 62 -10.22 -13.69 3.77
N LEU A 63 -10.30 -12.81 4.77
CA LEU A 63 -9.20 -11.93 5.17
C LEU A 63 -8.01 -12.72 5.72
N LEU A 64 -8.24 -13.73 6.57
CA LEU A 64 -7.19 -14.62 7.07
C LEU A 64 -6.47 -15.34 5.92
N ARG A 65 -7.25 -15.85 4.95
CA ARG A 65 -6.68 -16.51 3.78
C ARG A 65 -5.85 -15.54 2.96
N LEU A 66 -6.33 -14.33 2.72
CA LEU A 66 -5.59 -13.30 1.99
C LEU A 66 -4.26 -12.98 2.66
N ASP A 67 -4.25 -12.78 3.98
CA ASP A 67 -3.02 -12.49 4.74
C ASP A 67 -1.95 -13.59 4.60
N GLN A 68 -2.37 -14.86 4.66
CA GLN A 68 -1.47 -16.00 4.43
C GLN A 68 -0.82 -15.96 3.04
N ARG A 69 -1.60 -15.65 1.98
CA ARG A 69 -1.06 -15.60 0.61
C ARG A 69 -0.14 -14.40 0.44
N LEU A 70 -0.46 -13.28 1.07
CA LEU A 70 0.42 -12.11 1.10
C LEU A 70 1.72 -12.40 1.85
N ALA A 71 1.70 -13.20 2.91
CA ALA A 71 2.92 -13.65 3.59
C ALA A 71 3.79 -14.53 2.68
N GLU A 72 3.19 -15.49 1.96
CA GLU A 72 3.90 -16.32 0.98
C GLU A 72 4.53 -15.48 -0.14
N MET A 73 3.78 -14.53 -0.72
CA MET A 73 4.28 -13.65 -1.77
C MET A 73 5.38 -12.70 -1.27
N ARG A 74 5.24 -12.14 -0.06
CA ARG A 74 6.29 -11.32 0.57
C ARG A 74 7.61 -12.09 0.66
N ASN A 75 7.56 -13.33 1.12
CA ASN A 75 8.75 -14.19 1.21
C ASN A 75 9.39 -14.45 -0.15
N LEU A 76 8.59 -14.68 -1.20
CA LEU A 76 9.09 -14.90 -2.56
C LEU A 76 9.91 -13.71 -3.10
N PHE A 77 9.51 -12.49 -2.76
CA PHE A 77 10.16 -11.25 -3.21
C PHE A 77 11.14 -10.65 -2.19
N GLU A 78 11.47 -11.40 -1.13
CA GLU A 78 12.33 -10.95 -0.03
C GLU A 78 11.85 -9.61 0.58
N LEU A 79 10.54 -9.48 0.76
CA LEU A 79 9.89 -8.31 1.34
C LEU A 79 9.39 -8.65 2.74
N THR A 80 9.48 -7.69 3.63
CA THR A 80 8.88 -7.76 4.97
C THR A 80 7.47 -7.20 4.96
N GLN A 81 6.75 -7.36 6.08
CA GLN A 81 5.49 -6.67 6.28
C GLN A 81 5.64 -5.14 6.20
N ASP A 82 6.66 -4.60 6.87
CA ASP A 82 6.91 -3.16 6.90
C ASP A 82 7.21 -2.58 5.53
N ASP A 83 7.78 -3.37 4.61
CA ASP A 83 8.05 -2.92 3.25
C ASP A 83 6.77 -2.61 2.47
N VAL A 84 5.68 -3.33 2.74
CA VAL A 84 4.41 -3.22 2.02
C VAL A 84 3.34 -2.44 2.79
N THR A 85 3.54 -2.19 4.08
CA THR A 85 2.64 -1.37 4.88
C THR A 85 2.74 0.09 4.47
N LEU A 86 1.66 0.62 3.89
CA LEU A 86 1.59 2.03 3.49
C LEU A 86 1.28 2.91 4.71
N ARG A 87 2.27 3.67 5.19
CA ARG A 87 2.03 4.72 6.18
C ARG A 87 1.43 5.94 5.50
N LEU A 88 0.11 5.97 5.40
CA LEU A 88 -0.66 7.13 4.94
C LEU A 88 -0.48 8.31 5.90
N ARG A 89 0.60 9.09 5.75
CA ARG A 89 0.66 10.46 6.27
C ARG A 89 -0.17 11.35 5.35
N VAL A 90 -1.47 11.35 5.55
CA VAL A 90 -2.37 12.29 4.90
C VAL A 90 -2.31 13.60 5.70
N GLY A 91 -1.56 14.59 5.22
CA GLY A 91 -1.58 15.97 5.72
C GLY A 91 -0.26 16.75 5.61
N GLY A 92 -0.29 17.85 4.83
CA GLY A 92 0.59 19.01 4.98
C GLY A 92 1.65 19.23 3.90
N ALA A 93 1.26 19.88 2.80
CA ALA A 93 2.16 20.84 2.15
C ALA A 93 2.19 22.11 3.02
N GLY A 94 3.37 22.68 3.27
CA GLY A 94 3.50 24.03 3.83
C GLY A 94 4.64 24.24 4.83
N GLY A 95 5.77 24.77 4.33
CA GLY A 95 6.51 25.84 5.02
C GLY A 95 7.72 25.46 5.88
N ALA A 96 8.91 25.67 5.31
CA ALA A 96 10.03 26.49 5.81
C ALA A 96 11.27 26.10 4.97
N ALA A 97 11.70 26.84 3.95
CA ALA A 97 12.33 28.15 4.07
C ALA A 97 13.30 28.21 5.26
N ASN A 98 14.51 27.70 5.06
CA ASN A 98 15.75 28.18 5.66
C ASN A 98 16.79 27.98 4.54
N ASP A 99 17.03 28.97 3.68
CA ASP A 99 17.95 30.09 3.92
C ASP A 99 18.90 29.82 5.09
N GLU A 100 20.12 29.39 4.76
CA GLU A 100 21.29 29.83 5.50
C GLU A 100 22.47 29.84 4.53
N ARG A 101 22.95 31.07 4.38
CA ARG A 101 24.16 31.50 3.68
C ARG A 101 25.41 30.89 4.30
#